data_AF-A0A8E2VGY3-F1
#
_entry.id   AF-A0A8E2VGY3-F1
#
_cell.length_a   1.000
_cell.length_b   1.000
_cell.length_c   1.000
_cell.angle_alpha   90.00
_cell.angle_beta   90.00
_cell.angle_gamma   90.00
#
_symmetry.space_group_name_H-M   'P 1'
#
loop_
_entity.id
_entity.type
_entity.pdbx_description
1 polymer ?
#
loop_
_entity_poly.entity_id
_entity_poly.type
_entity_poly.pdbx_seq_one_letter_code
_entity_poly.pdbx_strand_id
1 'polypeptide(L)' 'MIAFFTIYELEQLADDQLDELYAVLERLLMAKATGTAERSNILASLENITRVRNRRCATPAQSL' A
#
# COMPACT_ATOMS: atom_id res chain seq x y z
N MET A 1 -10.57 11.78 -6.72
CA MET A 1 -10.74 11.25 -5.37
C MET A 1 -9.91 9.99 -5.25
N ILE A 2 -8.74 10.08 -4.62
CA ILE A 2 -7.91 8.88 -4.36
C ILE A 2 -8.41 8.23 -3.08
N ALA A 3 -8.83 6.97 -3.20
CA ALA A 3 -9.30 6.17 -2.07
C ALA A 3 -8.13 5.78 -1.17
N PHE A 4 -8.39 5.79 0.14
CA PHE A 4 -7.50 5.23 1.14
C PHE A 4 -7.66 3.71 1.14
N PHE A 5 -6.54 2.97 1.17
CA PHE A 5 -6.53 1.51 1.28
C PHE A 5 -6.21 1.08 2.71
N THR A 6 -7.13 0.32 3.31
CA THR A 6 -6.95 -0.27 4.63
C THR A 6 -6.01 -1.47 4.56
N ILE A 7 -5.42 -1.83 5.71
CA ILE A 7 -4.59 -3.04 5.82
C ILE A 7 -5.39 -4.30 5.43
N TYR A 8 -6.66 -4.38 5.82
CA TYR A 8 -7.51 -5.54 5.52
C TYR A 8 -7.71 -5.74 4.02
N GLU A 9 -7.96 -4.66 3.26
CA GLU A 9 -8.10 -4.73 1.81
C GLU A 9 -6.78 -5.17 1.14
N LEU A 10 -5.65 -4.67 1.65
CA LEU A 10 -4.34 -4.97 1.10
C LEU A 10 -3.87 -6.40 1.40
N GLU A 11 -4.27 -6.99 2.53
CA GLU A 11 -3.96 -8.38 2.86
C GLU A 11 -4.59 -9.38 1.89
N GLN A 12 -5.65 -8.99 1.18
CA GLN A 12 -6.33 -9.82 0.17
C GLN A 12 -5.68 -9.77 -1.23
N LEU A 13 -4.76 -8.82 -1.45
CA LEU A 13 -4.07 -8.68 -2.74
C LEU A 13 -2.86 -9.61 -2.81
N ALA A 14 -2.58 -10.15 -3.99
CA ALA A 14 -1.35 -10.88 -4.23
C ALA A 14 -0.12 -9.94 -4.17
N ASP A 15 1.08 -10.49 -3.99
CA ASP A 15 2.31 -9.68 -3.84
C ASP A 15 2.60 -8.80 -5.07
N ASP A 16 2.36 -9.34 -6.27
CA ASP A 16 2.48 -8.62 -7.54
C ASP A 16 1.48 -7.46 -7.65
N GLN A 17 0.25 -7.67 -7.18
CA GLN A 17 -0.77 -6.62 -7.11
C GLN A 17 -0.39 -5.52 -6.10
N LEU A 18 0.25 -5.88 -4.99
CA LEU A 18 0.79 -4.90 -4.04
C LEU A 18 1.95 -4.12 -4.64
N ASP A 19 2.79 -4.73 -5.49
CA ASP A 19 3.87 -4.07 -6.25
C ASP A 19 3.33 -3.07 -7.26
N GLU A 20 2.35 -3.46 -8.05
CA GLU A 20 1.71 -2.57 -8.99
C GLU A 20 1.02 -1.39 -8.28
N LEU A 21 0.26 -1.68 -7.21
CA LEU A 21 -0.45 -0.65 -6.44
C LEU A 21 0.53 0.35 -5.81
N TYR A 22 1.65 -0.14 -5.26
CA TYR A 22 2.68 0.72 -4.68
C TYR A 22 3.25 1.68 -5.73
N ALA A 23 3.64 1.16 -6.90
CA ALA A 23 4.19 1.97 -7.98
C ALA A 23 3.19 3.02 -8.51
N VAL A 24 1.91 2.67 -8.59
CA VAL A 24 0.84 3.61 -8.97
C VAL A 24 0.68 4.71 -7.93
N LEU A 25 0.63 4.34 -6.64
CA LEU A 25 0.48 5.30 -5.54
C LEU A 25 1.67 6.24 -5.42
N GLU A 26 2.91 5.78 -5.65
CA GLU A 26 4.09 6.64 -5.70
C GLU A 26 4.00 7.68 -6.83
N ARG A 27 3.59 7.28 -8.03
CA ARG A 27 3.39 8.22 -9.15
C ARG A 27 2.32 9.26 -8.83
N LEU A 28 1.21 8.82 -8.23
CA LEU A 28 0.14 9.71 -7.80
C LEU A 28 0.60 10.65 -6.68
N LEU A 29 1.46 10.20 -5.76
CA LEU A 29 2.03 11.03 -4.70
C LEU A 29 2.81 12.21 -5.28
N MET A 30 3.62 11.98 -6.32
CA MET A 30 4.40 13.03 -6.98
C MET A 30 3.53 14.05 -7.70
N ALA A 31 2.34 13.65 -8.16
CA ALA A 31 1.39 14.52 -8.84
C ALA A 31 0.49 15.34 -7.89
N LYS A 32 0.53 15.08 -6.57
CA LYS A 32 -0.38 15.71 -5.59
C LYS A 32 0.32 16.74 -4.72
N ALA A 33 -0.29 17.93 -4.65
CA ALA A 33 0.16 19.01 -3.78
C ALA A 33 0.18 18.60 -2.30
N THR A 34 1.10 19.20 -1.56
CA THR A 34 1.23 19.04 -0.11
C THR A 34 -0.01 19.53 0.62
N GLY A 35 -0.30 18.93 1.77
CA GLY A 35 -1.44 19.31 2.62
C GLY A 35 -2.83 18.91 2.10
N THR A 36 -2.93 18.20 0.97
CA THR A 36 -4.22 17.71 0.47
C THR A 36 -4.62 16.39 1.14
N ALA A 37 -5.92 16.21 1.38
CA ALA A 37 -6.45 14.95 1.91
C ALA A 37 -6.11 13.75 1.01
N GLU A 38 -6.11 13.94 -0.31
CA GLU A 38 -5.68 12.90 -1.26
C GLU A 38 -4.22 12.49 -1.05
N ARG A 39 -3.30 13.44 -0.81
CA ARG A 39 -1.90 13.13 -0.52
C ARG A 39 -1.76 12.34 0.79
N SER A 40 -2.49 12.74 1.82
CA SER A 40 -2.50 12.01 3.11
C SER A 40 -3.00 10.58 2.95
N ASN A 41 -4.06 10.36 2.16
CA ASN A 41 -4.59 9.03 1.86
C ASN A 41 -3.56 8.16 1.11
N ILE A 42 -2.85 8.74 0.13
CA ILE A 42 -1.79 8.04 -0.60
C ILE A 42 -0.67 7.61 0.34
N LEU A 43 -0.17 8.52 1.17
CA LEU A 43 0.92 8.24 2.12
C LEU A 43 0.51 7.13 3.10
N ALA A 44 -0.70 7.21 3.65
CA ALA A 44 -1.20 6.20 4.58
C ALA A 44 -1.38 4.83 3.89
N SER A 45 -1.79 4.82 2.62
CA SER A 45 -1.90 3.58 1.83
C SER A 45 -0.54 2.96 1.52
N LEU A 46 0.47 3.77 1.17
CA LEU A 46 1.85 3.31 0.97
C LEU A 46 2.46 2.73 2.25
N GLU A 47 2.21 3.35 3.40
CA GLU A 47 2.63 2.83 4.70
C GLU A 47 1.96 1.47 4.99
N ASN A 48 0.64 1.36 4.74
CA ASN A 48 -0.09 0.12 4.94
C ASN A 48 0.43 -1.01 4.04
N ILE A 49 0.73 -0.74 2.76
CA ILE A 49 1.34 -1.73 1.85
C ILE A 49 2.67 -2.22 2.41
N THR A 50 3.52 -1.29 2.87
CA THR A 50 4.83 -1.63 3.46
C THR A 50 4.66 -2.53 4.68
N ARG A 51 3.69 -2.23 5.56
CA ARG A 51 3.37 -3.07 6.73
C ARG A 51 2.91 -4.47 6.32
N VAL A 52 2.03 -4.60 5.33
CA VAL A 52 1.55 -5.90 4.84
C VAL A 52 2.70 -6.74 4.28
N ARG A 53 3.57 -6.15 3.45
CA ARG A 53 4.75 -6.85 2.94
C ARG A 53 5.69 -7.31 4.03
N ASN A 54 5.97 -6.44 5.01
CA ASN A 54 6.81 -6.79 6.14
C ASN A 54 6.23 -7.95 6.95
N ARG A 55 4.90 -7.99 7.15
CA ARG A 55 4.22 -9.13 7.79
C ARG A 55 4.37 -10.41 7.00
N ARG A 56 4.18 -10.35 5.67
CA ARG A 56 4.35 -11.51 4.78
C ARG A 56 5.78 -12.04 4.80
N CYS A 57 6.77 -11.15 4.74
CA CYS A 57 8.19 -11.54 4.80
C CYS A 57 8.61 -12.07 6.18
N ALA A 58 8.02 -11.53 7.27
CA ALA A 58 8.29 -11.96 8.63
C ALA A 58 7.57 -13.26 9.02
N THR A 59 6.60 -13.70 8.22
CA THR A 59 5.95 -15.00 8.39
C THR A 59 6.72 -15.99 7.50
N PRO A 60 7.63 -16.82 8.04
CA PRO A 60 8.19 -17.88 7.24
C PRO A 60 7.02 -18.76 6.79
N ALA A 61 7.03 -19.17 5.52
CA ALA A 61 6.10 -20.16 5.01
C ALA A 61 5.95 -21.26 6.08
N GLN A 62 4.75 -21.39 6.65
CA GLN A 62 4.43 -22.59 7.42
C GLN A 62 4.50 -23.73 6.42
N SER A 63 5.65 -24.40 6.40
CA SER A 63 5.80 -25.71 5.79
C SER A 63 4.75 -26.62 6.45
N LEU A 64 3.68 -26.88 5.73
CA LEU A 64 2.79 -28.02 5.95
C LEU A 64 3.42 -29.27 5.34
#